data_AF-U9VXL5-F1
#
_entry.id   AF-U9VXL5-F1
#
_cell.length_a   1.000
_cell.length_b   1.000
_cell.length_c   1.000
_cell.angle_alpha   90.00
_cell.angle_beta   90.00
_cell.angle_gamma   90.00
#
_symmetry.space_group_name_H-M   'P 1'
#
loop_
_entity.id
_entity.type
_entity.pdbx_description
1 polymer ?
#
loop_
_entity_poly.entity_id
_entity_poly.type
_entity_poly.pdbx_seq_one_letter_code
_entity_poly.pdbx_strand_id
1 'polypeptide(L)'
;MSSFNKSNKPSPKQQLQYHCASQEIDLQFCQWPETRFELVNGQFLVGGSLEGTRWLLKEALLGWGLDAAISFAPLDQWWEALRQTYDLNCQSETDWLVWADSLPLSEDYRNSPNQPLGSRYIGQHRWVRDHLQAVLMSAVGRAKLGKCSGPNYGMQLGPDMLTPDLLMLTVQQLAQDIFHDYYVETPAHLVIEIVLPEQREVDEQVRRVMYGQAQVAHYWTVDPVEERFQFWQWTPEGYQSGQLDSDGCYRGVESLSFSPEIFWLGYEQDVSPYTQKLPAMTAKEQPRPWTIERMPGMELGYGTVPFRPVVDLMPQSISVEQFVSWCPETKLEGPPFPLLGGETGTRNAIAMALMSLGLVETVKLAAGYEWVRSLRQVARYQQADSQRREIWWQQAREVAVGLEAEHGVGGVGVIGALVEDRPLNRWSQIHLVIWDVPEDFNLWQFWQTLPQELPFELTEAVRALPGEWQEISGQMQVLEGDWHGYGPRPQERMTFRWIEPND
;
A
#
# COMPACT_ATOMS: atom_id res chain seq x y z
N MET A 1 52.21 -16.10 32.71
CA MET A 1 51.12 -17.02 32.33
C MET A 1 49.80 -16.36 32.67
N SER A 2 49.14 -15.75 31.70
CA SER A 2 47.71 -15.41 31.73
C SER A 2 47.30 -15.24 30.28
N SER A 3 46.83 -16.33 29.69
CA SER A 3 46.26 -16.36 28.35
C SER A 3 45.02 -15.47 28.35
N PHE A 4 45.11 -14.29 27.74
CA PHE A 4 43.93 -13.51 27.40
C PHE A 4 43.09 -14.34 26.45
N ASN A 5 41.97 -14.86 26.97
CA ASN A 5 40.90 -15.46 26.18
C ASN A 5 40.50 -14.44 25.12
N LYS A 6 40.84 -14.70 23.85
CA LYS A 6 40.22 -14.02 22.71
C LYS A 6 38.72 -14.23 22.88
N SER A 7 37.98 -13.16 23.13
CA SER A 7 36.52 -13.21 23.17
C SER A 7 36.06 -13.74 21.81
N ASN A 8 35.50 -14.95 21.79
CA ASN A 8 34.79 -15.46 20.63
C ASN A 8 33.59 -14.55 20.42
N LYS A 9 33.74 -13.52 19.58
CA LYS A 9 32.59 -12.83 19.02
C LYS A 9 31.79 -13.88 18.25
N PRO A 10 30.49 -14.05 18.52
CA PRO A 10 29.66 -14.98 17.77
C PRO A 10 29.79 -14.67 16.27
N SER A 11 29.80 -15.71 15.43
CA SER A 11 29.80 -15.52 13.97
C SER A 11 28.57 -14.71 13.54
N PRO A 12 28.57 -14.01 12.39
CA PRO A 12 27.40 -13.31 11.90
C PRO A 12 26.16 -14.21 11.80
N LYS A 13 26.31 -15.48 11.42
CA LYS A 13 25.24 -16.50 11.48
C LYS A 13 24.74 -16.75 12.91
N GLN A 14 25.63 -16.74 13.90
CA GLN A 14 25.26 -16.83 15.32
C GLN A 14 24.65 -15.53 15.84
N GLN A 15 25.11 -14.35 15.40
CA GLN A 15 24.53 -13.05 15.76
C GLN A 15 23.15 -12.88 15.14
N LEU A 16 22.97 -13.31 13.89
CA LEU A 16 21.68 -13.42 13.22
C LEU A 16 20.80 -14.43 13.95
N GLN A 17 21.32 -15.61 14.32
CA GLN A 17 20.59 -16.53 15.19
C GLN A 17 20.26 -15.92 16.56
N TYR A 18 21.12 -15.11 17.17
CA TYR A 18 20.87 -14.45 18.47
C TYR A 18 19.90 -13.27 18.34
N HIS A 19 19.92 -12.55 17.21
CA HIS A 19 19.03 -11.43 16.92
C HIS A 19 17.65 -11.96 16.52
N CYS A 20 17.59 -12.93 15.61
CA CYS A 20 16.40 -13.74 15.32
C CYS A 20 15.99 -14.65 16.50
N ALA A 21 16.80 -14.78 17.57
CA ALA A 21 16.45 -15.46 18.84
C ALA A 21 16.09 -14.47 19.97
N SER A 22 16.20 -13.15 19.79
CA SER A 22 15.62 -12.15 20.70
C SER A 22 14.09 -12.04 20.52
N GLN A 23 13.46 -13.22 20.48
CA GLN A 23 12.25 -13.65 19.76
C GLN A 23 10.89 -13.11 20.18
N GLU A 24 10.76 -12.05 20.98
CA GLU A 24 9.41 -11.57 21.31
C GLU A 24 8.84 -10.60 20.27
N ILE A 25 9.69 -9.85 19.55
CA ILE A 25 9.26 -8.90 18.53
C ILE A 25 9.13 -9.57 17.15
N ASP A 26 10.06 -10.47 16.77
CA ASP A 26 10.05 -11.15 15.46
C ASP A 26 9.02 -12.27 15.34
N LEU A 27 8.63 -12.91 16.45
CA LEU A 27 7.54 -13.91 16.42
C LEU A 27 6.16 -13.26 16.18
N GLN A 28 5.98 -11.98 16.52
CA GLN A 28 4.75 -11.25 16.16
C GLN A 28 4.66 -11.05 14.64
N PHE A 29 5.78 -10.75 13.97
CA PHE A 29 5.82 -10.62 12.51
C PHE A 29 5.57 -11.94 11.76
N CYS A 30 5.80 -13.09 12.39
CA CYS A 30 5.43 -14.40 11.80
C CYS A 30 3.91 -14.59 11.67
N GLN A 31 3.12 -13.81 12.42
CA GLN A 31 1.66 -13.90 12.38
C GLN A 31 1.06 -12.99 11.30
N TRP A 32 1.83 -12.06 10.75
CA TRP A 32 1.35 -11.03 9.84
C TRP A 32 1.72 -11.37 8.40
N PRO A 33 0.84 -11.13 7.42
CA PRO A 33 1.22 -11.23 6.03
C PRO A 33 2.37 -10.26 5.71
N GLU A 34 3.11 -10.55 4.64
CA GLU A 34 4.09 -9.60 4.12
C GLU A 34 3.40 -8.26 3.80
N THR A 35 4.09 -7.16 4.10
CA THR A 35 3.57 -5.80 3.97
C THR A 35 3.63 -5.30 2.52
N ARG A 36 3.01 -6.05 1.60
CA ARG A 36 2.92 -5.77 0.17
C ARG A 36 1.46 -5.64 -0.23
N PHE A 37 1.18 -4.72 -1.15
CA PHE A 37 -0.15 -4.49 -1.70
C PHE A 37 -0.12 -4.69 -3.19
N GLU A 38 -1.00 -5.55 -3.68
CA GLU A 38 -1.06 -5.94 -5.08
C GLU A 38 -2.50 -5.91 -5.58
N LEU A 39 -2.66 -5.71 -6.88
CA LEU A 39 -3.92 -5.89 -7.59
C LEU A 39 -3.76 -7.11 -8.49
N VAL A 40 -4.57 -8.14 -8.28
CA VAL A 40 -4.54 -9.35 -9.12
C VAL A 40 -5.97 -9.76 -9.44
N ASN A 41 -6.29 -9.89 -10.73
CA ASN A 41 -7.63 -10.21 -11.22
C ASN A 41 -8.72 -9.28 -10.64
N GLY A 42 -8.38 -7.99 -10.49
CA GLY A 42 -9.28 -6.99 -9.92
C GLY A 42 -9.47 -7.08 -8.40
N GLN A 43 -8.66 -7.88 -7.70
CA GLN A 43 -8.71 -8.01 -6.24
C GLN A 43 -7.49 -7.39 -5.57
N PHE A 44 -7.74 -6.64 -4.50
CA PHE A 44 -6.73 -6.11 -3.59
C PHE A 44 -6.17 -7.22 -2.71
N LEU A 45 -4.90 -7.55 -2.89
CA LEU A 45 -4.19 -8.59 -2.17
C LEU A 45 -3.19 -7.98 -1.19
N VAL A 46 -3.18 -8.50 0.03
CA VAL A 46 -2.17 -8.19 1.06
C VAL A 46 -1.29 -9.42 1.23
N GLY A 47 0.03 -9.26 1.21
CA GLY A 47 0.92 -10.43 1.25
C GLY A 47 0.77 -11.33 0.02
N GLY A 48 0.26 -10.81 -1.10
CA GLY A 48 0.00 -11.57 -2.32
C GLY A 48 -1.13 -12.60 -2.23
N SER A 49 -2.01 -12.51 -1.22
CA SER A 49 -3.11 -13.47 -1.04
C SER A 49 -4.41 -12.83 -0.53
N LEU A 50 -5.54 -13.50 -0.77
CA LEU A 50 -6.83 -13.10 -0.20
C LEU A 50 -6.87 -13.38 1.31
N GLU A 51 -6.15 -14.37 1.80
CA GLU A 51 -5.99 -14.66 3.22
C GLU A 51 -5.33 -13.49 3.95
N GLY A 52 -4.30 -12.88 3.36
CA GLY A 52 -3.73 -11.62 3.87
C GLY A 52 -4.73 -10.48 3.85
N THR A 53 -5.55 -10.35 2.81
CA THR A 53 -6.62 -9.33 2.75
C THR A 53 -7.67 -9.55 3.84
N ARG A 54 -8.09 -10.79 4.09
CA ARG A 54 -9.00 -11.14 5.20
C ARG A 54 -8.38 -10.81 6.55
N TRP A 55 -7.09 -11.09 6.72
CA TRP A 55 -6.37 -10.75 7.94
C TRP A 55 -6.33 -9.25 8.16
N LEU A 56 -5.94 -8.46 7.15
CA LEU A 56 -5.91 -7.00 7.26
C LEU A 56 -7.29 -6.46 7.65
N LEU A 57 -8.35 -6.92 6.98
CA LEU A 57 -9.70 -6.46 7.27
C LEU A 57 -10.15 -6.88 8.67
N LYS A 58 -9.84 -8.10 9.11
CA LYS A 58 -10.15 -8.55 10.48
C LYS A 58 -9.46 -7.67 11.52
N GLU A 59 -8.16 -7.39 11.35
CA GLU A 59 -7.42 -6.51 12.28
C GLU A 59 -7.95 -5.07 12.24
N ALA A 60 -8.33 -4.58 11.06
CA ALA A 60 -8.97 -3.28 10.93
C ALA A 60 -10.33 -3.24 11.65
N LEU A 61 -11.16 -4.27 11.56
CA LEU A 61 -12.44 -4.37 12.27
C LEU A 61 -12.25 -4.41 13.80
N LEU A 62 -11.22 -5.10 14.27
CA LEU A 62 -10.87 -5.14 15.69
C LEU A 62 -10.40 -3.78 16.21
N GLY A 63 -9.70 -3.03 15.37
CA GLY A 63 -9.07 -1.77 15.75
C GLY A 63 -9.89 -0.52 15.58
N TRP A 64 -10.48 -0.39 14.40
CA TRP A 64 -11.24 0.78 13.99
C TRP A 64 -12.73 0.62 14.28
N GLY A 65 -13.16 -0.59 14.63
CA GLY A 65 -14.57 -0.94 14.84
C GLY A 65 -15.25 -1.40 13.56
N LEU A 66 -16.42 -2.02 13.72
CA LEU A 66 -17.22 -2.50 12.59
C LEU A 66 -17.84 -1.34 11.80
N ASP A 67 -18.07 -0.20 12.44
CA ASP A 67 -18.60 1.02 11.81
C ASP A 67 -17.65 1.59 10.73
N ALA A 68 -16.34 1.36 10.88
CA ALA A 68 -15.35 1.65 9.84
C ALA A 68 -15.64 0.90 8.52
N ALA A 69 -16.05 -0.36 8.60
CA ALA A 69 -16.46 -1.11 7.41
C ALA A 69 -17.90 -0.78 6.98
N ILE A 70 -18.84 -0.67 7.93
CA ILE A 70 -20.26 -0.42 7.65
C ILE A 70 -20.45 0.86 6.82
N SER A 71 -19.58 1.85 7.01
CA SER A 71 -19.60 3.14 6.30
C SER A 71 -19.53 3.03 4.77
N PHE A 72 -19.12 1.89 4.20
CA PHE A 72 -18.94 1.71 2.75
C PHE A 72 -20.11 1.06 2.02
N ALA A 73 -21.14 0.59 2.72
CA ALA A 73 -22.32 0.00 2.08
C ALA A 73 -23.62 0.35 2.82
N PRO A 74 -24.76 0.41 2.10
CA PRO A 74 -26.07 0.62 2.72
C PRO A 74 -26.39 -0.43 3.81
N LEU A 75 -27.11 -0.02 4.86
CA LEU A 75 -27.41 -0.90 6.00
C LEU A 75 -28.20 -2.14 5.58
N ASP A 76 -29.11 -2.01 4.62
CA ASP A 76 -29.90 -3.12 4.07
C ASP A 76 -29.02 -4.20 3.41
N GLN A 77 -27.92 -3.81 2.76
CA GLN A 77 -26.97 -4.77 2.20
C GLN A 77 -26.21 -5.53 3.29
N TRP A 78 -25.84 -4.87 4.40
CA TRP A 78 -25.22 -5.56 5.53
C TRP A 78 -26.17 -6.56 6.20
N TRP A 79 -27.44 -6.20 6.37
CA TRP A 79 -28.46 -7.12 6.89
C TRP A 79 -28.70 -8.29 5.93
N GLU A 80 -28.70 -8.05 4.62
CA GLU A 80 -28.78 -9.10 3.60
C GLU A 80 -27.56 -10.02 3.64
N ALA A 81 -26.34 -9.47 3.76
CA ALA A 81 -25.11 -10.25 3.88
C ALA A 81 -25.16 -11.19 5.10
N LEU A 82 -25.59 -10.70 6.26
CA LEU A 82 -25.81 -11.55 7.44
C LEU A 82 -26.85 -12.65 7.18
N ARG A 83 -27.95 -12.34 6.50
CA ARG A 83 -28.98 -13.35 6.15
C ARG A 83 -28.41 -14.43 5.26
N GLN A 84 -27.67 -14.07 4.22
CA GLN A 84 -27.08 -15.03 3.29
C GLN A 84 -25.99 -15.89 3.95
N THR A 85 -25.12 -15.27 4.76
CA THR A 85 -24.00 -15.98 5.39
C THR A 85 -24.45 -17.02 6.41
N TYR A 86 -25.50 -16.72 7.17
CA TYR A 86 -25.94 -17.55 8.29
C TYR A 86 -27.30 -18.24 8.03
N ASP A 87 -27.81 -18.19 6.79
CA ASP A 87 -29.10 -18.76 6.37
C ASP A 87 -30.27 -18.33 7.29
N LEU A 88 -30.38 -17.03 7.52
CA LEU A 88 -31.32 -16.46 8.50
C LEU A 88 -32.60 -15.93 7.85
N ASN A 89 -33.72 -16.17 8.53
CA ASN A 89 -35.04 -15.64 8.17
C ASN A 89 -35.48 -14.46 9.05
N CYS A 90 -34.53 -13.66 9.58
CA CYS A 90 -34.84 -12.51 10.41
C CYS A 90 -35.53 -11.40 9.59
N GLN A 91 -36.73 -10.97 10.00
CA GLN A 91 -37.53 -9.95 9.30
C GLN A 91 -37.73 -8.68 10.13
N SER A 92 -37.53 -8.76 11.44
CA SER A 92 -37.72 -7.67 12.39
C SER A 92 -36.49 -7.45 13.26
N GLU A 93 -36.40 -6.27 13.90
CA GLU A 93 -35.36 -5.98 14.89
C GLU A 93 -35.38 -6.99 16.05
N THR A 94 -36.56 -7.48 16.44
CA THR A 94 -36.71 -8.49 17.49
C THR A 94 -36.07 -9.81 17.08
N ASP A 95 -36.28 -10.26 15.83
CA ASP A 95 -35.70 -11.52 15.34
C ASP A 95 -34.17 -11.47 15.37
N TRP A 96 -33.60 -10.33 14.96
CA TRP A 96 -32.16 -10.11 14.99
C TRP A 96 -31.59 -10.16 16.40
N LEU A 97 -32.31 -9.63 17.40
CA LEU A 97 -31.87 -9.68 18.79
C LEU A 97 -31.94 -11.09 19.36
N VAL A 98 -33.03 -11.81 19.10
CA VAL A 98 -33.18 -13.21 19.51
C VAL A 98 -32.06 -14.07 18.91
N TRP A 99 -31.74 -13.87 17.63
CA TRP A 99 -30.62 -14.55 16.98
C TRP A 99 -29.28 -14.15 17.60
N ALA A 100 -29.01 -12.85 17.78
CA ALA A 100 -27.76 -12.36 18.33
C ALA A 100 -27.50 -12.89 19.75
N ASP A 101 -28.54 -12.95 20.59
CA ASP A 101 -28.50 -13.47 21.96
C ASP A 101 -28.29 -15.00 22.00
N SER A 102 -28.54 -15.70 20.90
CA SER A 102 -28.32 -17.16 20.79
C SER A 102 -26.87 -17.54 20.44
N LEU A 103 -26.04 -16.57 20.04
CA LEU A 103 -24.65 -16.81 19.65
C LEU A 103 -23.72 -16.85 20.88
N PRO A 104 -22.63 -17.63 20.82
CA PRO A 104 -21.59 -17.58 21.86
C PRO A 104 -20.96 -16.17 21.94
N LEU A 105 -20.53 -15.78 23.15
CA LEU A 105 -19.93 -14.47 23.41
C LEU A 105 -18.58 -14.29 22.68
N SER A 106 -18.20 -13.03 22.41
CA SER A 106 -17.16 -12.65 21.43
C SER A 106 -15.72 -13.05 21.74
N GLU A 107 -15.43 -13.61 22.93
CA GLU A 107 -14.09 -14.06 23.31
C GLU A 107 -13.54 -15.16 22.38
N ASP A 108 -14.40 -16.05 21.87
CA ASP A 108 -14.00 -17.11 20.95
C ASP A 108 -13.54 -16.56 19.59
N TYR A 109 -14.08 -15.42 19.16
CA TYR A 109 -13.78 -14.80 17.86
C TYR A 109 -12.49 -13.98 17.89
N ARG A 110 -12.26 -13.22 18.97
CA ARG A 110 -11.02 -12.46 19.17
C ARG A 110 -9.82 -13.38 19.35
N ASN A 111 -10.02 -14.51 20.03
CA ASN A 111 -8.95 -15.45 20.34
C ASN A 111 -8.81 -16.59 19.32
N SER A 112 -9.65 -16.65 18.30
CA SER A 112 -9.49 -17.63 17.21
C SER A 112 -8.16 -17.36 16.51
N PRO A 113 -7.17 -18.27 16.62
CA PRO A 113 -5.86 -18.05 16.02
C PRO A 113 -6.03 -17.91 14.52
N ASN A 114 -5.53 -16.82 13.95
CA ASN A 114 -5.30 -16.77 12.52
C ASN A 114 -4.22 -17.81 12.20
N GLN A 115 -4.35 -18.50 11.06
CA GLN A 115 -3.19 -19.24 10.56
C GLN A 115 -2.05 -18.22 10.37
N PRO A 116 -0.81 -18.55 10.76
CA PRO A 116 0.31 -17.64 10.55
C PRO A 116 0.44 -17.38 9.04
N LEU A 117 0.24 -16.11 8.65
CA LEU A 117 0.37 -15.66 7.26
C LEU A 117 1.76 -15.13 6.94
N GLY A 118 2.55 -14.90 7.99
CA GLY A 118 3.95 -14.51 7.88
C GLY A 118 4.87 -15.72 7.86
N SER A 119 6.16 -15.42 7.75
CA SER A 119 7.21 -16.43 7.77
C SER A 119 8.16 -16.19 8.92
N ARG A 120 8.62 -17.29 9.55
CA ARG A 120 9.73 -17.24 10.51
C ARG A 120 11.06 -16.84 9.88
N TYR A 121 11.12 -16.79 8.55
CA TYR A 121 12.28 -16.38 7.78
C TYR A 121 12.21 -14.92 7.32
N ILE A 122 11.24 -14.13 7.81
CA ILE A 122 11.06 -12.73 7.41
C ILE A 122 12.31 -11.86 7.66
N GLY A 123 13.06 -12.15 8.74
CA GLY A 123 14.32 -11.47 9.03
C GLY A 123 15.40 -11.77 7.98
N GLN A 124 15.59 -13.04 7.63
CA GLN A 124 16.53 -13.44 6.58
C GLN A 124 16.13 -12.91 5.21
N HIS A 125 14.83 -12.97 4.88
CA HIS A 125 14.25 -12.42 3.66
C HIS A 125 14.58 -10.94 3.51
N ARG A 126 14.22 -10.13 4.52
CA ARG A 126 14.48 -8.70 4.55
C ARG A 126 15.96 -8.39 4.36
N TRP A 127 16.84 -9.11 5.06
CA TRP A 127 18.28 -8.83 4.99
C TRP A 127 18.88 -9.21 3.63
N VAL A 128 18.51 -10.35 3.06
CA VAL A 128 18.93 -10.75 1.70
C VAL A 128 18.42 -9.76 0.66
N ARG A 129 17.15 -9.36 0.75
CA ARG A 129 16.55 -8.36 -0.14
C ARG A 129 17.29 -7.03 -0.07
N ASP A 130 17.47 -6.48 1.13
CA ASP A 130 18.11 -5.17 1.32
C ASP A 130 19.58 -5.20 0.85
N HIS A 131 20.30 -6.30 1.11
CA HIS A 131 21.68 -6.48 0.62
C HIS A 131 21.75 -6.58 -0.90
N LEU A 132 20.88 -7.40 -1.52
CA LEU A 132 20.81 -7.57 -2.97
C LEU A 132 20.38 -6.28 -3.67
N GLN A 133 19.43 -5.53 -3.09
CA GLN A 133 19.03 -4.22 -3.56
C GLN A 133 20.22 -3.27 -3.64
N ALA A 134 21.01 -3.17 -2.56
CA ALA A 134 22.17 -2.29 -2.51
C ALA A 134 23.24 -2.66 -3.55
N VAL A 135 23.50 -3.97 -3.73
CA VAL A 135 24.44 -4.48 -4.76
C VAL A 135 23.95 -4.13 -6.16
N LEU A 136 22.67 -4.42 -6.46
CA LEU A 136 22.06 -4.18 -7.77
C LEU A 136 22.00 -2.69 -8.10
N MET A 137 21.49 -1.86 -7.20
CA MET A 137 21.44 -0.40 -7.37
C MET A 137 22.82 0.20 -7.59
N SER A 138 23.84 -0.27 -6.86
CA SER A 138 25.22 0.19 -7.02
C SER A 138 25.80 -0.16 -8.38
N ALA A 139 25.56 -1.37 -8.89
CA ALA A 139 26.05 -1.80 -10.20
C ALA A 139 25.31 -1.07 -11.33
N VAL A 140 23.97 -1.07 -11.32
CA VAL A 140 23.12 -0.43 -12.33
C VAL A 140 23.31 1.08 -12.36
N GLY A 141 23.36 1.73 -11.19
CA GLY A 141 23.54 3.18 -11.08
C GLY A 141 24.91 3.65 -11.57
N ARG A 142 26.00 2.98 -11.15
CA ARG A 142 27.37 3.33 -11.62
C ARG A 142 27.54 3.15 -13.12
N ALA A 143 27.00 2.06 -13.67
CA ALA A 143 27.04 1.81 -15.09
C ALA A 143 25.97 2.56 -15.90
N LYS A 144 25.09 3.31 -15.22
CA LYS A 144 23.95 4.05 -15.78
C LYS A 144 22.98 3.18 -16.57
N LEU A 145 22.86 1.89 -16.29
CA LEU A 145 22.06 0.95 -17.12
C LEU A 145 20.54 1.16 -17.01
N GLY A 146 20.09 1.89 -15.99
CA GLY A 146 18.67 2.18 -15.77
C GLY A 146 18.39 2.47 -14.29
N LYS A 147 17.23 2.02 -13.79
CA LYS A 147 16.78 2.26 -12.42
C LYS A 147 16.27 0.98 -11.76
N CYS A 148 16.50 0.86 -10.46
CA CYS A 148 15.99 -0.25 -9.67
C CYS A 148 15.04 0.25 -8.59
N SER A 149 14.02 -0.53 -8.28
CA SER A 149 13.02 -0.26 -7.23
C SER A 149 12.84 -1.48 -6.33
N GLY A 150 12.32 -1.26 -5.12
CA GLY A 150 12.11 -2.31 -4.10
C GLY A 150 10.62 -2.68 -3.90
N PRO A 151 10.28 -3.34 -2.76
CA PRO A 151 9.03 -4.08 -2.52
C PRO A 151 7.76 -3.23 -2.39
N ASN A 152 7.88 -1.91 -2.60
CA ASN A 152 6.81 -0.92 -2.46
C ASN A 152 6.53 -0.20 -3.78
N TYR A 153 7.08 -0.70 -4.88
CA TYR A 153 6.97 -0.07 -6.20
C TYR A 153 6.16 -0.98 -7.12
N GLY A 154 5.02 -0.49 -7.58
CA GLY A 154 4.09 -1.23 -8.43
C GLY A 154 4.66 -1.48 -9.83
N MET A 155 4.42 -2.66 -10.37
CA MET A 155 4.70 -3.03 -11.74
C MET A 155 3.40 -3.50 -12.39
N GLN A 156 2.92 -2.73 -13.36
CA GLN A 156 1.69 -3.04 -14.05
C GLN A 156 1.90 -4.16 -15.07
N LEU A 157 1.10 -5.21 -14.95
CA LEU A 157 1.06 -6.36 -15.86
C LEU A 157 -0.35 -6.49 -16.45
N GLY A 158 -0.70 -5.61 -17.40
CA GLY A 158 -2.05 -5.56 -17.93
C GLY A 158 -3.05 -5.00 -16.91
N PRO A 159 -4.10 -5.75 -16.50
CA PRO A 159 -5.05 -5.31 -15.48
C PRO A 159 -4.52 -5.52 -14.04
N ASP A 160 -3.36 -6.14 -13.88
CA ASP A 160 -2.77 -6.45 -12.59
C ASP A 160 -1.66 -5.45 -12.22
N MET A 161 -1.41 -5.30 -10.92
CA MET A 161 -0.32 -4.51 -10.36
C MET A 161 0.39 -5.37 -9.31
N LEU A 162 1.61 -5.81 -9.61
CA LEU A 162 2.43 -6.58 -8.67
C LEU A 162 3.49 -5.70 -8.02
N THR A 163 3.96 -6.08 -6.83
CA THR A 163 5.05 -5.38 -6.13
C THR A 163 6.18 -6.36 -5.84
N PRO A 164 7.00 -6.72 -6.84
CA PRO A 164 8.09 -7.66 -6.64
C PRO A 164 9.08 -7.14 -5.60
N ASP A 165 9.82 -8.04 -4.95
CA ASP A 165 10.83 -7.64 -3.97
C ASP A 165 11.86 -6.67 -4.55
N LEU A 166 12.33 -6.95 -5.78
CA LEU A 166 13.20 -6.06 -6.55
C LEU A 166 12.83 -6.09 -8.02
N LEU A 167 12.94 -4.93 -8.66
CA LEU A 167 12.84 -4.81 -10.11
C LEU A 167 13.90 -3.86 -10.67
N MET A 168 14.27 -4.07 -11.93
CA MET A 168 15.14 -3.20 -12.72
C MET A 168 14.48 -2.86 -14.05
N LEU A 169 14.44 -1.56 -14.33
CA LEU A 169 14.11 -1.01 -15.64
C LEU A 169 15.37 -0.60 -16.36
N THR A 170 15.45 -0.87 -17.67
CA THR A 170 16.57 -0.40 -18.51
C THR A 170 16.38 1.07 -18.89
N VAL A 171 17.47 1.70 -19.33
CA VAL A 171 17.41 3.06 -19.88
C VAL A 171 16.43 3.17 -21.06
N GLN A 172 16.28 2.13 -21.88
CA GLN A 172 15.34 2.11 -23.01
C GLN A 172 13.88 2.04 -22.55
N GLN A 173 13.60 1.41 -21.40
CA GLN A 173 12.27 1.42 -20.79
C GLN A 173 11.97 2.78 -20.17
N LEU A 174 12.94 3.36 -19.46
CA LEU A 174 12.79 4.69 -18.86
C LEU A 174 12.52 5.77 -19.92
N ALA A 175 13.14 5.67 -21.10
CA ALA A 175 12.95 6.59 -22.22
C ALA A 175 11.55 6.55 -22.88
N GLN A 176 10.64 5.69 -22.40
CA GLN A 176 9.25 5.63 -22.86
C GLN A 176 8.30 6.49 -22.01
N ASP A 177 8.80 7.17 -20.98
CA ASP A 177 8.04 8.03 -20.06
C ASP A 177 6.83 7.31 -19.40
N ILE A 178 7.08 6.08 -18.95
CA ILE A 178 6.17 5.11 -18.31
C ILE A 178 6.55 4.81 -16.85
N PHE A 179 7.51 5.58 -16.32
CA PHE A 179 8.09 5.43 -15.00
C PHE A 179 7.53 6.52 -14.10
N HIS A 180 6.83 6.15 -13.03
CA HIS A 180 6.17 7.09 -12.12
C HIS A 180 6.80 7.05 -10.73
N ASP A 181 6.30 7.88 -9.81
CA ASP A 181 6.83 8.01 -8.46
C ASP A 181 6.83 6.70 -7.67
N TYR A 182 5.83 5.85 -7.87
CA TYR A 182 5.64 4.62 -7.09
C TYR A 182 5.14 3.42 -7.92
N TYR A 183 5.03 3.55 -9.24
CA TYR A 183 4.74 2.41 -10.13
C TYR A 183 5.26 2.63 -11.55
N VAL A 184 5.32 1.57 -12.34
CA VAL A 184 5.66 1.59 -13.77
C VAL A 184 4.58 0.88 -14.59
N GLU A 185 4.26 1.41 -15.77
CA GLU A 185 3.24 0.88 -16.68
C GLU A 185 3.75 -0.23 -17.62
N THR A 186 4.90 -0.83 -17.31
CA THR A 186 5.50 -1.89 -18.14
C THR A 186 6.12 -3.00 -17.30
N PRO A 187 6.16 -4.25 -17.82
CA PRO A 187 6.96 -5.30 -17.21
C PRO A 187 8.43 -4.86 -17.09
N ALA A 188 9.01 -5.04 -15.90
CA ALA A 188 10.43 -4.75 -15.68
C ALA A 188 11.32 -5.68 -16.52
N HIS A 189 12.53 -5.22 -16.81
CA HIS A 189 13.50 -6.05 -17.53
C HIS A 189 14.03 -7.20 -16.68
N LEU A 190 14.23 -6.95 -15.39
CA LEU A 190 14.58 -7.96 -14.40
C LEU A 190 13.66 -7.83 -13.19
N VAL A 191 13.07 -8.96 -12.78
CA VAL A 191 12.35 -9.11 -11.51
C VAL A 191 13.09 -10.14 -10.66
N ILE A 192 13.25 -9.85 -9.37
CA ILE A 192 13.84 -10.76 -8.39
C ILE A 192 12.86 -10.91 -7.23
N GLU A 193 12.57 -12.16 -6.85
CA GLU A 193 11.78 -12.49 -5.66
C GLU A 193 12.66 -13.25 -4.67
N ILE A 194 12.64 -12.84 -3.41
CA ILE A 194 13.30 -13.53 -2.32
C ILE A 194 12.26 -14.48 -1.73
N VAL A 195 12.50 -15.77 -1.90
CA VAL A 195 11.52 -16.80 -1.57
C VAL A 195 11.43 -16.98 -0.06
N LEU A 196 10.22 -16.88 0.46
CA LEU A 196 9.89 -17.39 1.78
C LEU A 196 9.60 -18.90 1.67
N PRO A 197 10.22 -19.78 2.48
CA PRO A 197 9.99 -21.22 2.39
C PRO A 197 8.51 -21.62 2.44
N GLU A 198 7.71 -20.92 3.25
CA GLU A 198 6.27 -21.14 3.40
C GLU A 198 5.44 -20.65 2.19
N GLN A 199 6.01 -19.81 1.32
CA GLN A 199 5.36 -19.23 0.15
C GLN A 199 6.05 -19.63 -1.17
N ARG A 200 6.96 -20.61 -1.15
CA ARG A 200 7.76 -21.02 -2.31
C ARG A 200 6.92 -21.32 -3.56
N GLU A 201 5.77 -21.94 -3.41
CA GLU A 201 4.87 -22.25 -4.53
C GLU A 201 4.33 -20.98 -5.21
N VAL A 202 4.08 -19.92 -4.45
CA VAL A 202 3.59 -18.64 -4.98
C VAL A 202 4.64 -18.02 -5.90
N ASP A 203 5.88 -17.90 -5.45
CA ASP A 203 6.95 -17.31 -6.27
C ASP A 203 7.35 -18.23 -7.44
N GLU A 204 7.66 -19.50 -7.17
CA GLU A 204 8.21 -20.41 -8.18
C GLU A 204 7.19 -20.84 -9.25
N GLN A 205 5.89 -20.82 -8.94
CA GLN A 205 4.85 -21.26 -9.87
C GLN A 205 3.91 -20.14 -10.27
N VAL A 206 3.18 -19.55 -9.31
CA VAL A 206 2.12 -18.57 -9.62
C VAL A 206 2.71 -17.31 -10.26
N ARG A 207 3.69 -16.67 -9.61
CA ARG A 207 4.32 -15.45 -10.14
C ARG A 207 5.14 -15.70 -11.38
N ARG A 208 5.87 -16.82 -11.46
CA ARG A 208 6.58 -17.17 -12.69
C ARG A 208 5.63 -17.29 -13.89
N VAL A 209 4.43 -17.84 -13.71
CA VAL A 209 3.42 -17.88 -14.78
C VAL A 209 2.95 -16.47 -15.15
N MET A 210 2.65 -15.62 -14.16
CA MET A 210 2.24 -14.22 -14.41
C MET A 210 3.33 -13.41 -15.14
N TYR A 211 4.57 -13.49 -14.67
CA TYR A 211 5.72 -12.84 -15.30
C TYR A 211 6.01 -13.38 -16.71
N GLY A 212 5.79 -14.68 -16.93
CA GLY A 212 5.93 -15.29 -18.25
C GLY A 212 4.85 -14.80 -19.21
N GLN A 213 3.60 -14.73 -18.77
CA GLN A 213 2.50 -14.15 -19.56
C GLN A 213 2.77 -12.69 -19.92
N ALA A 214 3.36 -11.93 -18.99
CA ALA A 214 3.80 -10.56 -19.19
C ALA A 214 5.14 -10.41 -19.92
N GLN A 215 5.81 -11.52 -20.28
CA GLN A 215 7.09 -11.53 -20.99
C GLN A 215 8.22 -10.77 -20.28
N VAL A 216 8.25 -10.78 -18.93
CA VAL A 216 9.36 -10.23 -18.15
C VAL A 216 10.66 -10.93 -18.57
N ALA A 217 11.62 -10.16 -19.08
CA ALA A 217 12.78 -10.74 -19.76
C ALA A 217 13.63 -11.65 -18.86
N HIS A 218 13.82 -11.24 -17.60
CA HIS A 218 14.56 -11.99 -16.61
C HIS A 218 13.78 -12.10 -15.30
N TYR A 219 13.63 -13.31 -14.80
CA TYR A 219 13.01 -13.59 -13.51
C TYR A 219 13.95 -14.41 -12.65
N TRP A 220 14.31 -13.91 -11.47
CA TRP A 220 15.21 -14.60 -10.55
C TRP A 220 14.45 -14.93 -9.26
N THR A 221 14.69 -16.12 -8.72
CA THR A 221 14.29 -16.45 -7.35
C THR A 221 15.52 -16.66 -6.48
N VAL A 222 15.43 -16.19 -5.23
CA VAL A 222 16.52 -16.29 -4.26
C VAL A 222 16.00 -17.00 -3.03
N ASP A 223 16.52 -18.19 -2.75
CA ASP A 223 16.21 -18.91 -1.52
C ASP A 223 17.25 -18.54 -0.45
N PRO A 224 16.88 -17.78 0.60
CA PRO A 224 17.81 -17.39 1.65
C PRO A 224 18.19 -18.54 2.59
N VAL A 225 17.43 -19.64 2.61
CA VAL A 225 17.69 -20.80 3.47
C VAL A 225 18.63 -21.79 2.78
N GLU A 226 18.40 -22.03 1.50
CA GLU A 226 19.25 -22.90 0.67
C GLU A 226 20.45 -22.13 0.07
N GLU A 227 20.55 -20.81 0.30
CA GLU A 227 21.56 -19.92 -0.26
C GLU A 227 21.68 -20.10 -1.79
N ARG A 228 20.53 -20.17 -2.47
CA ARG A 228 20.45 -20.53 -3.88
C ARG A 228 19.76 -19.47 -4.71
N PHE A 229 20.35 -19.16 -5.86
CA PHE A 229 19.70 -18.40 -6.93
C PHE A 229 19.19 -19.35 -8.01
N GLN A 230 18.01 -19.09 -8.53
CA GLN A 230 17.55 -19.64 -9.79
C GLN A 230 17.32 -18.51 -10.79
N PHE A 231 17.82 -18.70 -12.01
CA PHE A 231 17.73 -17.71 -13.07
C PHE A 231 16.78 -18.21 -14.15
N TRP A 232 15.84 -17.36 -14.56
CA TRP A 232 14.94 -17.64 -15.67
C TRP A 232 15.07 -16.53 -16.72
N GLN A 233 15.15 -16.92 -17.99
CA GLN A 233 15.18 -16.02 -19.14
C GLN A 233 13.99 -16.31 -20.04
N TRP A 234 13.23 -15.27 -20.38
CA TRP A 234 12.11 -15.40 -21.29
C TRP A 234 12.59 -15.61 -22.73
N THR A 235 12.01 -16.60 -23.41
CA THR A 235 12.17 -16.82 -24.86
C THR A 235 10.79 -17.02 -25.52
N PRO A 236 10.69 -17.05 -26.86
CA PRO A 236 9.42 -17.37 -27.52
C PRO A 236 8.80 -18.71 -27.11
N GLU A 237 9.60 -19.66 -26.61
CA GLU A 237 9.18 -20.96 -26.09
C GLU A 237 8.78 -20.92 -24.60
N GLY A 238 8.90 -19.78 -23.94
CA GLY A 238 8.66 -19.57 -22.51
C GLY A 238 9.93 -19.40 -21.70
N TYR A 239 9.82 -19.48 -20.37
CA TYR A 239 10.99 -19.35 -19.49
C TYR A 239 11.94 -20.54 -19.60
N GLN A 240 13.21 -20.24 -19.89
CA GLN A 240 14.33 -21.20 -19.86
C GLN A 240 15.20 -20.96 -18.63
N SER A 241 15.75 -22.03 -18.06
CA SER A 241 16.70 -21.93 -16.95
C SER A 241 18.01 -21.33 -17.43
N GLY A 242 18.39 -20.20 -16.84
CA GLY A 242 19.70 -19.60 -16.99
C GLY A 242 20.77 -20.41 -16.26
N GLN A 243 21.92 -20.59 -16.89
CA GLN A 243 23.06 -21.32 -16.33
C GLN A 243 24.18 -20.34 -15.93
N LEU A 244 24.96 -20.72 -14.93
CA LEU A 244 26.21 -20.03 -14.62
C LEU A 244 27.25 -20.35 -15.68
N ASP A 245 28.07 -19.36 -16.01
CA ASP A 245 29.26 -19.54 -16.82
C ASP A 245 30.31 -20.37 -16.05
N SER A 246 31.36 -20.81 -16.74
CA SER A 246 32.41 -21.65 -16.15
C SER A 246 33.17 -20.99 -14.99
N ASP A 247 33.08 -19.67 -14.85
CA ASP A 247 33.67 -18.89 -13.76
C ASP A 247 32.69 -18.61 -12.61
N GLY A 248 31.52 -19.27 -12.62
CA GLY A 248 30.51 -19.15 -11.56
C GLY A 248 29.69 -17.86 -11.62
N CYS A 249 29.81 -17.06 -12.68
CA CYS A 249 29.02 -15.85 -12.87
C CYS A 249 27.80 -16.11 -13.78
N TYR A 250 26.68 -15.47 -13.46
CA TYR A 250 25.52 -15.36 -14.35
C TYR A 250 25.65 -14.11 -15.22
N ARG A 251 25.51 -14.26 -16.55
CA ARG A 251 25.59 -13.17 -17.54
C ARG A 251 24.41 -13.16 -18.51
N GLY A 252 23.25 -13.63 -18.08
CA GLY A 252 22.05 -13.63 -18.92
C GLY A 252 21.41 -12.25 -19.11
N VAL A 253 21.65 -11.30 -18.20
CA VAL A 253 21.17 -9.91 -18.31
C VAL A 253 22.21 -9.08 -19.06
N GLU A 254 21.80 -8.38 -20.11
CA GLU A 254 22.74 -7.61 -20.93
C GLU A 254 23.53 -6.59 -20.10
N SER A 255 24.84 -6.54 -20.31
CA SER A 255 25.76 -5.62 -19.62
C SER A 255 25.85 -5.78 -18.11
N LEU A 256 25.28 -6.84 -17.53
CA LEU A 256 25.33 -7.15 -16.10
C LEU A 256 25.92 -8.55 -15.88
N SER A 257 26.78 -8.69 -14.88
CA SER A 257 27.36 -9.98 -14.45
C SER A 257 27.18 -10.12 -12.95
N PHE A 258 26.67 -11.26 -12.50
CA PHE A 258 26.39 -11.53 -11.09
C PHE A 258 27.08 -12.82 -10.62
N SER A 259 27.73 -12.79 -9.46
CA SER A 259 28.34 -13.97 -8.83
C SER A 259 27.60 -14.32 -7.54
N PRO A 260 26.79 -15.40 -7.53
CA PRO A 260 26.12 -15.89 -6.33
C PRO A 260 27.09 -16.21 -5.18
N GLU A 261 28.24 -16.82 -5.51
CA GLU A 261 29.25 -17.18 -4.50
C GLU A 261 29.79 -15.94 -3.78
N ILE A 262 30.14 -14.88 -4.53
CA ILE A 262 30.64 -13.63 -3.94
C ILE A 262 29.54 -12.90 -3.16
N PHE A 263 28.29 -12.98 -3.61
CA PHE A 263 27.14 -12.44 -2.88
C PHE A 263 27.02 -13.09 -1.50
N TRP A 264 26.94 -14.42 -1.44
CA TRP A 264 26.83 -15.13 -0.17
C TRP A 264 28.07 -14.98 0.71
N LEU A 265 29.27 -14.94 0.12
CA LEU A 265 30.49 -14.67 0.88
C LEU A 265 30.48 -13.26 1.52
N GLY A 266 29.99 -12.25 0.80
CA GLY A 266 29.81 -10.90 1.33
C GLY A 266 28.78 -10.84 2.45
N TYR A 267 27.66 -11.54 2.24
CA TYR A 267 26.58 -11.72 3.19
C TYR A 267 27.07 -12.36 4.51
N GLU A 268 27.83 -13.47 4.44
CA GLU A 268 28.34 -14.15 5.64
C GLU A 268 29.35 -13.30 6.44
N GLN A 269 30.05 -12.38 5.79
CA GLN A 269 31.11 -11.57 6.40
C GLN A 269 30.60 -10.22 6.93
N ASP A 270 29.30 -9.90 6.79
CA ASP A 270 28.70 -8.60 7.13
C ASP A 270 29.48 -7.42 6.51
N VAL A 271 30.01 -7.65 5.31
CA VAL A 271 30.75 -6.62 4.59
C VAL A 271 29.73 -5.78 3.84
N SER A 272 29.70 -4.49 4.16
CA SER A 272 28.90 -3.53 3.40
C SER A 272 29.17 -3.69 1.90
N PRO A 273 28.14 -3.74 1.04
CA PRO A 273 28.33 -3.89 -0.40
C PRO A 273 29.12 -2.71 -1.01
N TYR A 274 29.23 -1.60 -0.29
CA TYR A 274 30.04 -0.43 -0.66
C TYR A 274 31.54 -0.58 -0.34
N THR A 275 31.92 -1.50 0.55
CA THR A 275 33.31 -1.72 0.98
C THR A 275 33.85 -3.09 0.58
N GLN A 276 33.01 -3.94 -0.02
CA GLN A 276 33.40 -5.25 -0.53
C GLN A 276 34.45 -5.11 -1.64
N LYS A 277 35.60 -5.76 -1.48
CA LYS A 277 36.72 -5.67 -2.44
C LYS A 277 36.43 -6.37 -3.77
N LEU A 278 35.63 -7.44 -3.71
CA LEU A 278 35.14 -8.18 -4.88
C LEU A 278 33.64 -7.93 -4.99
N PRO A 279 33.18 -7.16 -5.98
CA PRO A 279 31.76 -6.87 -6.11
C PRO A 279 31.01 -8.12 -6.58
N ALA A 280 29.94 -8.50 -5.88
CA ALA A 280 29.06 -9.59 -6.29
C ALA A 280 28.37 -9.31 -7.63
N MET A 281 28.23 -8.05 -8.01
CA MET A 281 27.65 -7.64 -9.28
C MET A 281 28.53 -6.58 -9.96
N THR A 282 28.82 -6.82 -11.23
CA THR A 282 29.56 -5.89 -12.09
C THR A 282 28.71 -5.54 -13.30
N ALA A 283 28.90 -4.33 -13.82
CA ALA A 283 28.15 -3.83 -14.94
C ALA A 283 29.09 -3.12 -15.92
N LYS A 284 28.83 -3.26 -17.22
CA LYS A 284 29.53 -2.52 -18.27
C LYS A 284 28.89 -1.15 -18.39
N GLU A 285 29.69 -0.11 -18.21
CA GLU A 285 29.20 1.28 -18.29
C GLU A 285 28.62 1.58 -19.67
N GLN A 286 27.44 2.21 -19.68
CA GLN A 286 26.92 2.79 -20.90
C GLN A 286 27.48 4.21 -21.12
N PRO A 287 27.84 4.57 -22.36
CA PRO A 287 28.58 5.80 -22.61
C PRO A 287 27.72 7.07 -22.54
N ARG A 288 26.40 6.98 -22.74
CA ARG A 288 25.53 8.15 -22.84
C ARG A 288 24.90 8.49 -21.47
N PRO A 289 25.18 9.68 -20.91
CA PRO A 289 24.55 10.11 -19.66
C PRO A 289 23.07 10.44 -19.84
N TRP A 290 22.27 10.26 -18.79
CA TRP A 290 20.84 10.60 -18.75
C TRP A 290 20.44 11.03 -17.35
N THR A 291 19.26 11.63 -17.25
CA THR A 291 18.62 12.03 -16.00
C THR A 291 17.10 11.79 -16.08
N ILE A 292 16.45 11.76 -14.93
CA ILE A 292 14.98 11.82 -14.81
C ILE A 292 14.66 13.14 -14.11
N GLU A 293 13.80 13.94 -14.73
CA GLU A 293 13.36 15.23 -14.21
C GLU A 293 11.88 15.16 -13.84
N ARG A 294 11.48 15.85 -12.76
CA ARG A 294 10.08 16.03 -12.39
C ARG A 294 9.54 17.26 -13.11
N MET A 295 8.52 17.09 -13.94
CA MET A 295 7.86 18.15 -14.70
C MET A 295 6.37 18.18 -14.39
N PRO A 296 5.67 19.32 -14.49
CA PRO A 296 4.21 19.34 -14.42
C PRO A 296 3.56 18.40 -15.46
N GLY A 297 2.56 17.61 -15.04
CA GLY A 297 1.87 16.60 -15.83
C GLY A 297 0.51 16.20 -15.22
N MET A 298 -0.16 15.24 -15.85
CA MET A 298 -1.47 14.69 -15.46
C MET A 298 -1.41 13.17 -15.27
N GLU A 299 -0.31 12.67 -14.70
CA GLU A 299 -0.11 11.23 -14.56
C GLU A 299 -1.03 10.63 -13.49
N LEU A 300 -1.45 9.39 -13.71
CA LEU A 300 -2.19 8.66 -12.69
C LEU A 300 -1.32 8.54 -11.43
N GLY A 301 -1.90 8.94 -10.30
CA GLY A 301 -1.21 9.17 -9.04
C GLY A 301 -2.18 9.07 -7.86
N TYR A 302 -1.66 9.21 -6.64
CA TYR A 302 -2.48 9.11 -5.43
C TYR A 302 -3.52 10.22 -5.42
N GLY A 303 -4.78 9.85 -5.19
CA GLY A 303 -5.92 10.75 -5.24
C GLY A 303 -6.23 11.34 -6.64
N THR A 304 -5.72 10.78 -7.74
CA THR A 304 -6.11 11.21 -9.10
C THR A 304 -7.58 10.89 -9.40
N VAL A 305 -8.07 9.74 -8.93
CA VAL A 305 -9.45 9.28 -9.09
C VAL A 305 -10.21 9.52 -7.77
N PRO A 306 -11.42 10.11 -7.80
CA PRO A 306 -12.22 10.29 -6.60
C PRO A 306 -12.44 8.97 -5.87
N PHE A 307 -12.32 9.00 -4.55
CA PHE A 307 -12.45 7.81 -3.74
C PHE A 307 -13.92 7.42 -3.56
N ARG A 308 -14.43 6.62 -4.50
CA ARG A 308 -15.83 6.16 -4.56
C ARG A 308 -15.89 4.64 -4.71
N PRO A 309 -15.53 3.89 -3.65
CA PRO A 309 -15.55 2.43 -3.70
C PRO A 309 -16.99 1.92 -3.92
N VAL A 310 -17.12 0.85 -4.69
CA VAL A 310 -18.39 0.14 -4.92
C VAL A 310 -18.33 -1.16 -4.16
N VAL A 311 -18.96 -1.22 -2.99
CA VAL A 311 -19.05 -2.43 -2.16
C VAL A 311 -20.43 -3.03 -2.32
N ASP A 312 -20.49 -4.34 -2.48
CA ASP A 312 -21.72 -5.12 -2.66
C ASP A 312 -21.59 -6.48 -1.95
N LEU A 313 -22.68 -7.26 -1.93
CA LEU A 313 -22.75 -8.59 -1.33
C LEU A 313 -21.62 -9.52 -1.81
N MET A 314 -21.32 -9.44 -3.12
CA MET A 314 -20.28 -10.21 -3.79
C MET A 314 -19.09 -9.31 -4.17
N PRO A 315 -17.88 -9.90 -4.35
CA PRO A 315 -16.70 -9.15 -4.77
C PRO A 315 -16.94 -8.27 -6.02
N GLN A 316 -16.36 -7.07 -5.98
CA GLN A 316 -16.35 -6.09 -7.05
C GLN A 316 -14.92 -5.85 -7.53
N SER A 317 -14.73 -5.81 -8.84
CA SER A 317 -13.41 -5.60 -9.44
C SER A 317 -12.91 -4.17 -9.17
N ILE A 318 -11.64 -4.08 -8.77
CA ILE A 318 -10.87 -2.84 -8.68
C ILE A 318 -10.07 -2.70 -9.98
N SER A 319 -10.12 -1.53 -10.60
CA SER A 319 -9.28 -1.20 -11.77
C SER A 319 -7.88 -0.75 -11.36
N VAL A 320 -6.92 -0.76 -12.30
CA VAL A 320 -5.56 -0.26 -12.04
C VAL A 320 -5.60 1.21 -11.63
N GLU A 321 -6.43 2.03 -12.28
CA GLU A 321 -6.59 3.45 -11.99
C GLU A 321 -7.07 3.68 -10.55
N GLN A 322 -8.06 2.89 -10.12
CA GLN A 322 -8.56 2.91 -8.76
C GLN A 322 -7.48 2.45 -7.77
N PHE A 323 -6.79 1.34 -8.05
CA PHE A 323 -5.74 0.83 -7.19
C PHE A 323 -4.60 1.85 -7.02
N VAL A 324 -4.05 2.38 -8.13
CA VAL A 324 -2.96 3.37 -8.08
C VAL A 324 -3.40 4.66 -7.38
N SER A 325 -4.67 5.06 -7.54
CA SER A 325 -5.18 6.28 -6.92
C SER A 325 -5.56 6.13 -5.45
N TRP A 326 -5.96 4.94 -5.01
CA TRP A 326 -6.51 4.73 -3.67
C TRP A 326 -5.57 3.97 -2.75
N CYS A 327 -4.68 3.16 -3.31
CA CYS A 327 -3.75 2.35 -2.54
C CYS A 327 -2.81 3.27 -1.75
N PRO A 328 -2.73 3.10 -0.42
CA PRO A 328 -1.77 3.84 0.38
C PRO A 328 -0.35 3.37 0.09
N GLU A 329 0.62 4.13 0.59
CA GLU A 329 1.97 3.59 0.74
C GLU A 329 1.92 2.30 1.56
N THR A 330 2.71 1.30 1.16
CA THR A 330 2.89 0.02 1.85
C THR A 330 3.72 0.20 3.13
N LYS A 331 3.18 1.00 4.05
CA LYS A 331 3.74 1.23 5.37
C LYS A 331 2.69 0.90 6.41
N LEU A 332 2.89 -0.23 7.06
CA LEU A 332 2.20 -0.60 8.29
C LEU A 332 2.83 0.18 9.44
N GLU A 333 2.12 1.21 9.91
CA GLU A 333 2.50 2.01 11.06
C GLU A 333 1.75 1.54 12.30
N GLY A 334 2.49 1.28 13.40
CA GLY A 334 1.94 1.22 14.74
C GLY A 334 1.18 -0.07 15.15
N PRO A 335 1.45 -0.62 16.34
CA PRO A 335 0.46 -1.37 17.10
C PRO A 335 -0.53 -0.42 17.82
N PRO A 336 -1.75 -0.87 18.22
CA PRO A 336 -2.22 -2.26 18.20
C PRO A 336 -2.96 -2.70 16.92
N PHE A 337 -3.18 -1.81 15.95
CA PHE A 337 -3.97 -2.11 14.74
C PHE A 337 -3.29 -1.53 13.50
N PRO A 338 -3.46 -2.12 12.31
CA PRO A 338 -2.78 -1.67 11.11
C PRO A 338 -3.19 -0.23 10.76
N LEU A 339 -2.28 0.73 10.89
CA LEU A 339 -2.38 2.03 10.24
C LEU A 339 -1.64 1.94 8.92
N LEU A 340 -2.34 2.13 7.81
CA LEU A 340 -1.79 2.04 6.46
C LEU A 340 -1.70 3.42 5.84
N GLY A 341 -0.52 4.03 5.87
CA GLY A 341 -0.35 5.40 5.34
C GLY A 341 -1.28 6.42 5.99
N GLY A 342 -1.52 6.31 7.30
CA GLY A 342 -2.45 7.17 8.05
C GLY A 342 -3.92 6.72 8.01
N GLU A 343 -4.81 7.59 8.51
CA GLU A 343 -6.25 7.29 8.60
C GLU A 343 -6.90 7.17 7.21
N THR A 344 -6.59 8.08 6.29
CA THR A 344 -7.09 8.05 4.91
C THR A 344 -6.64 6.79 4.16
N GLY A 345 -5.37 6.41 4.29
CA GLY A 345 -4.88 5.20 3.65
C GLY A 345 -5.51 3.92 4.24
N THR A 346 -5.75 3.91 5.56
CA THR A 346 -6.45 2.81 6.25
C THR A 346 -7.91 2.71 5.78
N ARG A 347 -8.61 3.85 5.69
CA ARG A 347 -9.96 3.94 5.11
C ARG A 347 -9.99 3.34 3.71
N ASN A 348 -9.03 3.71 2.85
CA ASN A 348 -8.96 3.25 1.48
C ASN A 348 -8.68 1.74 1.39
N ALA A 349 -7.75 1.22 2.20
CA ALA A 349 -7.44 -0.20 2.26
C ALA A 349 -8.63 -1.04 2.75
N ILE A 350 -9.38 -0.57 3.76
CA ILE A 350 -10.61 -1.23 4.22
C ILE A 350 -11.62 -1.33 3.06
N ALA A 351 -11.85 -0.23 2.33
CA ALA A 351 -12.79 -0.25 1.22
C ALA A 351 -12.35 -1.21 0.09
N MET A 352 -11.07 -1.21 -0.28
CA MET A 352 -10.56 -2.13 -1.30
C MET A 352 -10.62 -3.60 -0.84
N ALA A 353 -10.38 -3.87 0.45
CA ALA A 353 -10.59 -5.20 1.03
C ALA A 353 -12.06 -5.63 0.97
N LEU A 354 -12.99 -4.73 1.29
CA LEU A 354 -14.43 -4.97 1.17
C LEU A 354 -14.85 -5.24 -0.28
N MET A 355 -14.34 -4.47 -1.25
CA MET A 355 -14.56 -4.71 -2.67
C MET A 355 -14.05 -6.10 -3.06
N SER A 356 -12.90 -6.51 -2.58
CA SER A 356 -12.26 -7.78 -2.97
C SER A 356 -12.92 -9.01 -2.36
N LEU A 357 -13.47 -8.89 -1.15
CA LEU A 357 -14.09 -10.00 -0.40
C LEU A 357 -15.61 -10.06 -0.57
N GLY A 358 -16.27 -8.91 -0.77
CA GLY A 358 -17.72 -8.77 -0.68
C GLY A 358 -18.23 -8.80 0.77
N LEU A 359 -19.45 -8.31 0.98
CA LEU A 359 -20.06 -8.24 2.32
C LEU A 359 -20.32 -9.62 2.93
N VAL A 360 -20.73 -10.61 2.11
CA VAL A 360 -21.04 -11.99 2.58
C VAL A 360 -19.82 -12.64 3.24
N GLU A 361 -18.63 -12.48 2.65
CA GLU A 361 -17.40 -12.98 3.26
C GLU A 361 -16.98 -12.12 4.46
N THR A 362 -17.11 -10.80 4.35
CA THR A 362 -16.72 -9.86 5.41
C THR A 362 -17.42 -10.13 6.73
N VAL A 363 -18.73 -10.41 6.73
CA VAL A 363 -19.50 -10.63 7.96
C VAL A 363 -19.07 -11.89 8.73
N LYS A 364 -18.26 -12.77 8.12
CA LYS A 364 -17.65 -13.93 8.79
C LYS A 364 -16.44 -13.56 9.63
N LEU A 365 -15.85 -12.38 9.41
CA LEU A 365 -14.61 -11.94 10.07
C LEU A 365 -14.81 -11.40 11.49
N ALA A 366 -16.06 -11.20 11.92
CA ALA A 366 -16.42 -10.81 13.27
C ALA A 366 -17.68 -11.56 13.74
N ALA A 367 -17.87 -11.63 15.06
CA ALA A 367 -19.01 -12.33 15.65
C ALA A 367 -20.35 -11.69 15.21
N GLY A 368 -21.34 -12.52 14.89
CA GLY A 368 -22.66 -12.06 14.45
C GLY A 368 -23.35 -11.09 15.41
N TYR A 369 -23.19 -11.30 16.73
CA TYR A 369 -23.70 -10.38 17.75
C TYR A 369 -23.11 -8.96 17.63
N GLU A 370 -21.80 -8.84 17.37
CA GLU A 370 -21.13 -7.54 17.21
C GLU A 370 -21.62 -6.81 15.96
N TRP A 371 -21.89 -7.53 14.86
CA TRP A 371 -22.51 -6.96 13.67
C TRP A 371 -23.90 -6.40 13.98
N VAL A 372 -24.79 -7.19 14.59
CA VAL A 372 -26.16 -6.75 14.92
C VAL A 372 -26.12 -5.52 15.82
N ARG A 373 -25.27 -5.52 16.84
CA ARG A 373 -25.08 -4.38 17.74
C ARG A 373 -24.61 -3.13 16.98
N SER A 374 -23.59 -3.27 16.13
CA SER A 374 -22.99 -2.14 15.41
C SER A 374 -23.93 -1.57 14.36
N LEU A 375 -24.62 -2.41 13.58
CA LEU A 375 -25.60 -1.98 12.58
C LEU A 375 -26.77 -1.22 13.23
N ARG A 376 -27.27 -1.66 14.39
CA ARG A 376 -28.30 -0.93 15.14
C ARG A 376 -27.79 0.42 15.66
N GLN A 377 -26.55 0.47 16.14
CA GLN A 377 -25.94 1.72 16.57
C GLN A 377 -25.82 2.71 15.40
N VAL A 378 -25.32 2.26 14.24
CA VAL A 378 -25.24 3.08 13.02
C VAL A 378 -26.63 3.53 12.57
N ALA A 379 -27.63 2.66 12.59
CA ALA A 379 -29.02 3.02 12.25
C ALA A 379 -29.56 4.16 13.14
N ARG A 380 -29.28 4.14 14.45
CA ARG A 380 -29.65 5.24 15.36
C ARG A 380 -28.89 6.53 15.04
N TYR A 381 -27.62 6.44 14.68
CA TYR A 381 -26.87 7.62 14.25
C TYR A 381 -27.42 8.22 12.95
N GLN A 382 -27.87 7.38 12.02
CA GLN A 382 -28.53 7.84 10.79
C GLN A 382 -29.89 8.52 11.08
N GLN A 383 -30.64 8.04 12.09
CA GLN A 383 -31.88 8.69 12.52
C GLN A 383 -31.64 10.10 13.10
N ALA A 384 -30.49 10.31 13.75
CA ALA A 384 -30.09 11.60 14.31
C ALA A 384 -29.25 12.46 13.33
N ASP A 385 -29.12 12.04 12.07
CA ASP A 385 -28.17 12.64 11.12
C ASP A 385 -28.47 14.11 10.81
N SER A 386 -29.75 14.46 10.65
CA SER A 386 -30.16 15.85 10.37
C SER A 386 -29.71 16.82 11.46
N GLN A 387 -29.87 16.44 12.74
CA GLN A 387 -29.42 17.26 13.87
C GLN A 387 -27.89 17.35 13.92
N ARG A 388 -27.18 16.25 13.65
CA ARG A 388 -25.71 16.23 13.62
C ARG A 388 -25.16 17.12 12.50
N ARG A 389 -25.75 17.01 11.31
CA ARG A 389 -25.41 17.84 10.15
C ARG A 389 -25.61 19.32 10.42
N GLU A 390 -26.70 19.70 11.08
CA GLU A 390 -26.94 21.11 11.44
C GLU A 390 -25.82 21.65 12.34
N ILE A 391 -25.40 20.89 13.35
CA ILE A 391 -24.27 21.25 14.22
C ILE A 391 -22.98 21.37 13.41
N TRP A 392 -22.70 20.42 12.51
CA TRP A 392 -21.50 20.45 11.66
C TRP A 392 -21.50 21.63 10.70
N TRP A 393 -22.64 21.96 10.10
CA TRP A 393 -22.81 23.15 9.26
C TRP A 393 -22.60 24.44 10.02
N GLN A 394 -23.14 24.54 11.23
CA GLN A 394 -22.90 25.70 12.09
C GLN A 394 -21.40 25.85 12.36
N GLN A 395 -20.71 24.77 12.74
CA GLN A 395 -19.28 24.83 13.03
C GLN A 395 -18.44 25.13 11.79
N ALA A 396 -18.75 24.53 10.64
CA ALA A 396 -18.08 24.84 9.37
C ALA A 396 -18.16 26.34 9.03
N ARG A 397 -19.33 26.96 9.23
CA ARG A 397 -19.53 28.41 9.02
C ARG A 397 -18.77 29.26 10.02
N GLU A 398 -18.80 28.91 11.30
CA GLU A 398 -18.04 29.61 12.35
C GLU A 398 -16.54 29.61 12.04
N VAL A 399 -15.99 28.46 11.63
CA VAL A 399 -14.60 28.30 11.23
C VAL A 399 -14.29 29.08 9.95
N ALA A 400 -15.17 29.05 8.95
CA ALA A 400 -15.01 29.80 7.70
C ALA A 400 -14.91 31.31 7.94
N VAL A 401 -15.81 31.87 8.77
CA VAL A 401 -15.79 33.29 9.15
C VAL A 401 -14.49 33.64 9.88
N GLY A 402 -14.01 32.78 10.77
CA GLY A 402 -12.73 32.97 11.47
C GLY A 402 -11.52 32.98 10.52
N LEU A 403 -11.50 32.06 9.54
CA LEU A 403 -10.45 32.00 8.51
C LEU A 403 -10.37 33.28 7.67
N GLU A 404 -11.50 33.83 7.25
CA GLU A 404 -11.51 35.09 6.51
C GLU A 404 -11.13 36.27 7.42
N ALA A 405 -11.80 36.42 8.56
CA ALA A 405 -11.69 37.62 9.39
C ALA A 405 -10.36 37.73 10.16
N GLU A 406 -9.83 36.61 10.67
CA GLU A 406 -8.65 36.58 11.54
C GLU A 406 -7.37 36.22 10.78
N HIS A 407 -7.51 35.45 9.70
CA HIS A 407 -6.38 34.92 8.94
C HIS A 407 -6.26 35.47 7.52
N GLY A 408 -7.21 36.29 7.07
CA GLY A 408 -7.13 36.96 5.76
C GLY A 408 -7.22 36.01 4.57
N VAL A 409 -7.78 34.80 4.76
CA VAL A 409 -8.05 33.86 3.68
C VAL A 409 -9.12 34.47 2.76
N GLY A 410 -8.88 34.54 1.45
CA GLY A 410 -9.78 35.22 0.52
C GLY A 410 -11.10 34.49 0.24
N GLY A 411 -11.21 33.21 0.61
CA GLY A 411 -12.51 32.53 0.71
C GLY A 411 -12.43 31.09 1.17
N VAL A 412 -13.59 30.57 1.56
CA VAL A 412 -13.75 29.24 2.16
C VAL A 412 -14.98 28.56 1.57
N GLY A 413 -14.82 27.32 1.14
CA GLY A 413 -15.89 26.44 0.69
C GLY A 413 -15.88 25.13 1.46
N VAL A 414 -16.93 24.34 1.29
CA VAL A 414 -17.04 23.00 1.88
C VAL A 414 -17.38 21.98 0.81
N ILE A 415 -16.75 20.81 0.90
CA ILE A 415 -16.95 19.64 0.03
C ILE A 415 -17.22 18.37 0.87
N GLY A 416 -17.39 17.23 0.19
CA GLY A 416 -17.47 15.91 0.80
C GLY A 416 -18.76 15.67 1.60
N ALA A 417 -18.64 14.94 2.71
CA ALA A 417 -19.78 14.35 3.42
C ALA A 417 -20.87 15.35 3.84
N LEU A 418 -20.51 16.61 4.11
CA LEU A 418 -21.45 17.62 4.59
C LEU A 418 -22.37 18.16 3.48
N VAL A 419 -21.93 18.12 2.22
CA VAL A 419 -22.71 18.54 1.04
C VAL A 419 -23.42 17.39 0.33
N GLU A 420 -23.04 16.14 0.62
CA GLU A 420 -23.71 14.95 0.09
C GLU A 420 -25.02 14.61 0.81
N ASP A 421 -25.95 13.96 0.08
CA ASP A 421 -27.22 13.46 0.61
C ASP A 421 -27.10 12.18 1.47
N ARG A 422 -25.90 11.59 1.56
CA ARG A 422 -25.65 10.34 2.29
C ARG A 422 -25.48 10.62 3.78
N PRO A 423 -25.96 9.79 4.73
CA PRO A 423 -25.76 10.06 6.16
C PRO A 423 -24.29 10.17 6.59
N LEU A 424 -24.00 11.02 7.58
CA LEU A 424 -22.66 11.13 8.18
C LEU A 424 -22.29 9.81 8.88
N ASN A 425 -21.12 9.29 8.53
CA ASN A 425 -20.59 8.00 8.97
C ASN A 425 -19.22 8.16 9.68
N ARG A 426 -18.54 7.05 9.95
CA ARG A 426 -17.28 7.02 10.71
C ARG A 426 -16.13 7.79 10.02
N TRP A 427 -16.16 7.88 8.70
CA TRP A 427 -15.15 8.55 7.87
C TRP A 427 -15.56 9.95 7.43
N SER A 428 -16.72 10.42 7.88
CA SER A 428 -17.18 11.78 7.56
C SER A 428 -16.36 12.79 8.34
N GLN A 429 -16.05 13.90 7.67
CA GLN A 429 -15.35 15.05 8.22
C GLN A 429 -15.90 16.34 7.62
N ILE A 430 -15.67 17.45 8.30
CA ILE A 430 -15.91 18.78 7.77
C ILE A 430 -14.72 19.13 6.88
N HIS A 431 -14.87 18.92 5.58
CA HIS A 431 -13.81 19.19 4.60
C HIS A 431 -13.93 20.60 4.04
N LEU A 432 -13.12 21.51 4.58
CA LEU A 432 -13.03 22.89 4.13
C LEU A 432 -11.97 23.04 3.05
N VAL A 433 -12.31 23.82 2.03
CA VAL A 433 -11.42 24.19 0.93
C VAL A 433 -11.17 25.68 1.01
N ILE A 434 -9.90 26.07 1.12
CA ILE A 434 -9.50 27.48 1.26
C ILE A 434 -8.74 27.96 0.04
N TRP A 435 -8.88 29.24 -0.29
CA TRP A 435 -8.17 29.87 -1.38
C TRP A 435 -7.73 31.30 -1.05
N ASP A 436 -6.82 31.83 -1.88
CA ASP A 436 -6.12 33.10 -1.63
C ASP A 436 -5.54 33.16 -0.20
N VAL A 437 -4.86 32.07 0.17
CA VAL A 437 -4.29 31.87 1.50
C VAL A 437 -3.01 32.72 1.62
N PRO A 438 -2.90 33.59 2.65
CA PRO A 438 -1.71 34.42 2.86
C PRO A 438 -0.43 33.61 3.08
N GLU A 439 0.72 34.14 2.63
CA GLU A 439 2.02 33.45 2.77
C GLU A 439 2.42 33.19 4.23
N ASP A 440 1.95 34.01 5.16
CA ASP A 440 2.21 33.88 6.60
C ASP A 440 1.16 33.00 7.33
N PHE A 441 0.14 32.51 6.63
CA PHE A 441 -0.85 31.62 7.22
C PHE A 441 -0.22 30.27 7.59
N ASN A 442 -0.19 29.98 8.89
CA ASN A 442 0.32 28.73 9.40
C ASN A 442 -0.81 27.72 9.61
N LEU A 443 -1.03 26.87 8.61
CA LEU A 443 -2.04 25.82 8.63
C LEU A 443 -1.97 24.96 9.90
N TRP A 444 -0.77 24.54 10.32
CA TRP A 444 -0.59 23.67 11.47
C TRP A 444 -0.95 24.33 12.80
N GLN A 445 -0.67 25.62 12.96
CA GLN A 445 -1.11 26.37 14.14
C GLN A 445 -2.63 26.55 14.16
N PHE A 446 -3.24 26.81 13.00
CA PHE A 446 -4.69 26.90 12.88
C PHE A 446 -5.37 25.56 13.24
N TRP A 447 -4.81 24.42 12.84
CA TRP A 447 -5.33 23.12 13.24
C TRP A 447 -5.45 22.93 14.75
N GLN A 448 -4.65 23.63 15.56
CA GLN A 448 -4.72 23.56 17.02
C GLN A 448 -5.88 24.38 17.61
N THR A 449 -6.45 25.31 16.84
CA THR A 449 -7.60 26.12 17.27
C THR A 449 -8.93 25.45 16.96
N LEU A 450 -8.94 24.47 16.06
CA LEU A 450 -10.15 23.74 15.67
C LEU A 450 -10.70 22.91 16.85
N PRO A 451 -12.04 22.78 16.96
CA PRO A 451 -12.65 21.94 17.99
C PRO A 451 -12.19 20.49 17.86
N GLN A 452 -11.62 19.94 18.94
CA GLN A 452 -11.14 18.55 18.96
C GLN A 452 -12.26 17.50 18.85
N GLU A 453 -13.51 17.90 19.11
CA GLU A 453 -14.67 16.99 19.10
C GLU A 453 -15.17 16.68 17.69
N LEU A 454 -14.79 17.48 16.69
CA LEU A 454 -15.25 17.32 15.31
C LEU A 454 -14.06 17.04 14.38
N PRO A 455 -14.17 16.06 13.48
CA PRO A 455 -13.15 15.82 12.47
C PRO A 455 -13.24 16.91 11.40
N PHE A 456 -12.17 17.69 11.27
CA PHE A 456 -11.98 18.62 10.16
C PHE A 456 -10.97 18.05 9.16
N GLU A 457 -11.08 18.46 7.91
CA GLU A 457 -10.01 18.43 6.90
C GLU A 457 -9.92 19.80 6.25
N LEU A 458 -8.71 20.29 6.00
CA LEU A 458 -8.48 21.61 5.44
C LEU A 458 -7.51 21.50 4.26
N THR A 459 -8.02 21.78 3.06
CA THR A 459 -7.27 21.69 1.80
C THR A 459 -7.16 23.06 1.14
N GLU A 460 -5.95 23.50 0.82
CA GLU A 460 -5.77 24.64 -0.06
C GLU A 460 -6.19 24.25 -1.49
N ALA A 461 -7.04 25.04 -2.15
CA ALA A 461 -7.55 24.75 -3.48
C ALA A 461 -6.42 24.46 -4.49
N VAL A 462 -5.30 25.19 -4.40
CA VAL A 462 -4.12 25.03 -5.27
C VAL A 462 -3.29 23.77 -4.98
N ARG A 463 -3.53 23.12 -3.82
CA ARG A 463 -2.89 21.87 -3.41
C ARG A 463 -3.79 20.65 -3.55
N ALA A 464 -5.07 20.86 -3.88
CA ALA A 464 -6.05 19.79 -4.04
C ALA A 464 -5.58 18.78 -5.10
N LEU A 465 -5.73 17.50 -4.78
CA LEU A 465 -5.48 16.39 -5.68
C LEU A 465 -6.53 16.37 -6.80
N PRO A 466 -6.23 15.80 -7.98
CA PRO A 466 -7.17 15.83 -9.09
C PRO A 466 -8.54 15.22 -8.80
N GLY A 467 -8.60 14.17 -7.97
CA GLY A 467 -9.85 13.56 -7.52
C GLY A 467 -10.66 14.48 -6.63
N GLU A 468 -10.02 15.19 -5.69
CA GLU A 468 -10.66 16.23 -4.88
C GLU A 468 -11.16 17.38 -5.76
N TRP A 469 -10.41 17.71 -6.82
CA TRP A 469 -10.78 18.78 -7.74
C TRP A 469 -12.11 18.52 -8.48
N GLN A 470 -12.42 17.25 -8.76
CA GLN A 470 -13.73 16.87 -9.31
C GLN A 470 -14.86 17.16 -8.32
N GLU A 471 -14.61 16.99 -7.02
CA GLU A 471 -15.58 17.33 -5.97
C GLU A 471 -15.70 18.84 -5.80
N ILE A 472 -14.58 19.56 -5.77
CA ILE A 472 -14.55 21.02 -5.68
C ILE A 472 -15.32 21.67 -6.83
N SER A 473 -15.06 21.22 -8.06
CA SER A 473 -15.72 21.78 -9.24
C SER A 473 -17.20 21.39 -9.38
N GLY A 474 -17.61 20.26 -8.81
CA GLY A 474 -18.96 19.72 -8.99
C GLY A 474 -19.93 19.96 -7.84
N GLN A 475 -19.44 20.05 -6.60
CA GLN A 475 -20.27 19.93 -5.40
C GLN A 475 -19.93 20.93 -4.29
N MET A 476 -18.89 21.75 -4.45
CA MET A 476 -18.50 22.71 -3.43
C MET A 476 -19.61 23.73 -3.16
N GLN A 477 -19.87 23.97 -1.88
CA GLN A 477 -20.69 25.09 -1.42
C GLN A 477 -19.78 26.16 -0.82
N VAL A 478 -19.83 27.36 -1.39
CA VAL A 478 -19.07 28.51 -0.87
C VAL A 478 -19.71 28.96 0.45
N LEU A 479 -18.91 29.06 1.49
CA LEU A 479 -19.31 29.57 2.80
C LEU A 479 -18.97 31.05 2.93
N GLU A 480 -17.76 31.45 2.54
CA GLU A 480 -17.27 32.83 2.59
C GLU A 480 -16.41 33.15 1.35
N GLY A 481 -16.35 34.43 0.98
CA GLY A 481 -15.60 34.94 -0.17
C GLY A 481 -16.22 34.65 -1.55
N ASP A 482 -15.56 35.12 -2.61
CA ASP A 482 -15.96 34.89 -4.00
C ASP A 482 -15.05 33.83 -4.65
N TRP A 483 -15.63 32.77 -5.20
CA TRP A 483 -14.88 31.75 -5.93
C TRP A 483 -14.57 32.20 -7.37
N HIS A 484 -13.29 32.29 -7.72
CA HIS A 484 -12.85 32.72 -9.05
C HIS A 484 -12.34 31.58 -9.94
N GLY A 485 -12.36 30.34 -9.46
CA GLY A 485 -11.91 29.16 -10.19
C GLY A 485 -10.40 28.99 -10.17
N TYR A 486 -9.92 28.04 -9.38
CA TYR A 486 -8.51 27.61 -9.40
C TYR A 486 -8.32 26.45 -10.38
N GLY A 487 -7.08 26.02 -10.59
CA GLY A 487 -6.77 24.76 -11.27
C GLY A 487 -6.36 23.70 -10.24
N PRO A 488 -6.49 22.39 -10.57
CA PRO A 488 -5.92 21.36 -9.70
C PRO A 488 -4.41 21.57 -9.58
N ARG A 489 -3.83 21.07 -8.50
CA ARG A 489 -2.37 21.01 -8.38
C ARG A 489 -1.81 20.27 -9.60
N PRO A 490 -0.88 20.85 -10.38
CA PRO A 490 -0.21 20.12 -11.44
C PRO A 490 0.48 18.90 -10.79
N GLN A 491 0.18 17.71 -11.29
CA GLN A 491 0.91 16.52 -10.83
C GLN A 491 2.31 16.56 -11.41
N GLU A 492 3.23 15.82 -10.80
CA GLU A 492 4.57 15.69 -11.35
C GLU A 492 4.63 14.43 -12.20
N ARG A 493 5.13 14.61 -13.41
CA ARG A 493 5.53 13.57 -14.35
C ARG A 493 7.03 13.40 -14.28
N MET A 494 7.47 12.15 -14.20
CA MET A 494 8.89 11.83 -14.35
C MET A 494 9.21 11.70 -15.83
N THR A 495 9.98 12.66 -16.34
CA THR A 495 10.39 12.70 -17.75
C THR A 495 11.84 12.25 -17.87
N PHE A 496 12.10 11.32 -18.79
CA PHE A 496 13.46 10.90 -19.10
C PHE A 496 14.15 11.92 -20.04
N ARG A 497 15.41 12.24 -19.77
CA ARG A 497 16.22 13.10 -20.64
C ARG A 497 17.63 12.54 -20.83
N TRP A 498 18.06 12.47 -22.09
CA TRP A 498 19.47 12.29 -22.42
C TRP A 498 20.22 13.59 -22.12
N ILE A 499 21.35 13.47 -21.42
CA ILE A 499 22.24 14.61 -21.18
C ILE A 499 23.13 14.74 -22.42
N GLU A 500 23.01 15.86 -23.13
CA GLU A 500 23.90 16.13 -24.26
C GLU A 500 25.30 16.47 -23.74
N PRO A 501 26.38 16.15 -24.48
CA PRO A 501 27.76 16.35 -24.00
C PRO A 501 28.15 17.80 -23.64
N ASN A 502 27.29 18.77 -23.96
CA ASN A 502 27.53 20.21 -23.79
C ASN A 502 26.50 20.87 -22.84
N ASP A 503 25.59 20.12 -22.24
CA ASP A 503 24.59 20.62 -21.26
C ASP A 503 25.17 20.72 -19.84
#